data_AF-A0A519HSN3-F1
#
_entry.id   AF-A0A519HSN3-F1
#
_cell.length_a   1.000
_cell.length_b   1.000
_cell.length_c   1.000
_cell.angle_alpha   90.00
_cell.angle_beta   90.00
_cell.angle_gamma   90.00
#
_symmetry.space_group_name_H-M   'P 1'
#
loop_
_entity.id
_entity.type
_entity.pdbx_description
1 polymer ?
#
loop_
_entity_poly.entity_id
_entity_poly.type
_entity_poly.pdbx_seq_one_letter_code
_entity_poly.pdbx_strand_id
1 'polypeptide(L)'
;MKSSVLGMFMALAACAAGAQQVWKCEVAGKVVFSDKACPQSGQPVAERSLQPNVVEAMKPDVLQAAMGRPAASAPQPPAGNACPGDGEIRGMQTRGNSTTMGDAERLFMQDEARRALQCRAGQGRYTDADWDVSREAQAAQTQLSDRVRQDARQRAEAMHSAADPAEGDRIARRRIAEERMRQRAHRGQNPASTPLP
;
A
#
# COMPACT_ATOMS: atom_id res chain seq x y z
N MET A 1 -18.97 63.17 33.98
CA MET A 1 -19.34 61.82 33.51
C MET A 1 -18.54 61.57 32.24
N LYS A 2 -17.51 60.71 32.29
CA LYS A 2 -17.48 59.33 31.73
C LYS A 2 -17.44 59.37 30.19
N SER A 3 -16.45 58.87 29.44
CA SER A 3 -15.55 57.71 29.56
C SER A 3 -14.34 57.95 28.62
N SER A 4 -13.07 57.77 29.00
CA SER A 4 -12.29 56.54 29.22
C SER A 4 -11.91 55.74 27.95
N VAL A 5 -10.60 55.79 27.66
CA VAL A 5 -9.66 54.67 27.35
C VAL A 5 -9.80 54.03 25.94
N LEU A 6 -8.93 54.33 24.97
CA LEU A 6 -7.50 53.94 24.81
C LEU A 6 -7.30 52.43 24.57
N GLY A 7 -6.96 52.09 23.32
CA GLY A 7 -6.01 51.04 22.90
C GLY A 7 -6.20 49.60 23.37
N MET A 8 -6.33 48.66 22.43
CA MET A 8 -5.50 47.45 22.45
C MET A 8 -5.52 46.80 21.06
N PHE A 9 -4.49 47.13 20.28
CA PHE A 9 -3.96 46.28 19.23
C PHE A 9 -3.52 44.92 19.85
N MET A 10 -3.47 43.89 19.00
CA MET A 10 -2.57 42.73 19.15
C MET A 10 -2.93 41.67 20.21
N ALA A 11 -3.59 40.60 19.76
CA ALA A 11 -3.50 39.29 20.38
C ALA A 11 -3.38 38.20 19.30
N LEU A 12 -2.36 38.32 18.45
CA LEU A 12 -1.73 37.19 17.78
C LEU A 12 -0.56 36.75 18.68
N ALA A 13 -0.83 35.91 19.66
CA ALA A 13 0.20 35.34 20.53
C ALA A 13 0.25 33.82 20.32
N ALA A 14 1.16 33.46 19.43
CA ALA A 14 2.02 32.28 19.46
C ALA A 14 1.59 31.12 20.38
N CYS A 15 1.10 30.04 19.77
CA CYS A 15 1.30 28.71 20.33
C CYS A 15 2.81 28.42 20.34
N ALA A 16 3.44 28.62 21.49
CA ALA A 16 4.82 28.23 21.73
C ALA A 16 4.92 26.70 21.64
N ALA A 17 5.66 26.20 20.65
CA ALA A 17 6.14 24.83 20.61
C ALA A 17 7.13 24.65 21.78
N GLY A 18 6.72 23.91 22.80
CA GLY A 18 7.62 23.54 23.90
C GLY A 18 8.70 22.59 23.38
N ALA A 19 9.94 23.07 23.30
CA ALA A 19 11.11 22.24 23.06
C ALA A 19 11.24 21.22 24.20
N GLN A 20 11.05 19.93 23.91
CA GLN A 20 11.18 18.85 24.89
C GLN A 20 12.67 18.64 25.18
N GLN A 21 13.09 18.95 26.41
CA GLN A 21 14.47 18.82 26.84
C GLN A 21 14.74 17.42 27.40
N VAL A 22 15.59 16.64 26.72
CA VAL A 22 15.93 15.26 27.09
C VAL A 22 17.22 15.23 27.92
N TRP A 23 17.20 14.49 29.03
CA TRP A 23 18.30 14.32 29.97
C TRP A 23 18.91 12.92 29.84
N LYS A 24 20.24 12.84 29.89
CA LYS A 24 20.96 11.56 29.96
C LYS A 24 21.21 11.23 31.43
N CYS A 25 20.54 10.19 31.92
CA CYS A 25 20.70 9.67 33.28
C CYS A 25 21.55 8.41 33.28
N GLU A 26 22.37 8.20 34.31
CA GLU A 26 23.02 6.92 34.57
C GLU A 26 22.36 6.29 35.81
N VAL A 27 21.69 5.14 35.63
CA VAL A 27 20.98 4.43 36.69
C VAL A 27 21.47 2.99 36.71
N ALA A 28 22.03 2.56 37.85
CA ALA A 28 22.56 1.21 38.03
C ALA A 28 23.57 0.77 36.95
N GLY A 29 24.47 1.68 36.55
CA GLY A 29 25.48 1.44 35.51
C GLY A 29 24.93 1.38 34.08
N LYS A 30 23.65 1.74 33.87
CA LYS A 30 23.02 1.82 32.55
C LYS A 30 22.62 3.25 32.24
N VAL A 31 22.91 3.68 31.02
CA VAL A 31 22.49 4.98 30.50
C VAL A 31 21.03 4.91 30.06
N VAL A 32 20.19 5.78 30.61
CA VAL A 32 18.77 5.92 30.29
C VAL A 32 18.48 7.38 29.94
N PHE A 33 17.70 7.63 28.89
CA PHE A 33 17.27 8.97 28.50
C PHE A 33 15.90 9.27 29.08
N SER A 34 15.72 10.46 29.65
CA SER A 34 14.51 10.87 30.36
C SER A 34 14.13 12.30 30.02
N ASP A 35 12.84 12.56 29.81
CA ASP A 35 12.31 13.91 29.60
C ASP A 35 12.20 14.70 30.91
N LYS A 36 12.57 14.08 32.03
CA LYS A 36 12.67 14.69 33.36
C LYS A 36 14.12 14.69 33.84
N ALA A 37 14.52 15.77 34.51
CA ALA A 37 15.86 15.91 35.08
C ALA A 37 16.19 14.74 36.02
N CYS A 38 17.39 14.19 35.87
CA CYS A 38 17.82 13.02 36.63
C CYS A 38 18.10 13.40 38.08
N PRO A 39 17.61 12.62 39.07
CA PRO A 39 17.72 12.99 40.48
C PRO A 39 19.14 12.91 41.08
N GLN A 40 20.10 12.24 40.42
CA GLN A 40 21.42 11.98 41.03
C GLN A 40 22.64 12.48 40.24
N SER A 41 22.49 12.82 38.95
CA SER A 41 23.49 13.52 38.09
C SER A 41 23.10 13.29 36.63
N GLY A 42 22.33 14.21 36.05
CA GLY A 42 21.97 14.17 34.64
C GLY A 42 22.67 15.28 33.88
N GLN A 43 23.31 14.96 32.75
CA GLN A 43 23.74 16.01 31.82
C GLN A 43 22.62 16.27 30.80
N PRO A 44 22.29 17.55 30.51
CA PRO A 44 21.34 17.87 29.46
C PRO A 44 21.93 17.46 28.11
N VAL A 45 21.16 16.72 27.30
CA VAL A 45 21.60 16.33 25.96
C VAL A 45 21.41 17.53 25.05
N ALA A 46 22.49 17.98 24.40
CA ALA A 46 22.42 19.08 23.44
C ALA A 46 21.48 18.68 22.29
N GLU A 47 20.56 19.58 21.92
CA GLU A 47 19.51 19.35 20.92
C GLU A 47 20.06 18.87 19.56
N ARG A 48 21.29 19.29 19.22
CA ARG A 48 22.02 18.85 18.02
C ARG A 48 22.50 17.38 18.05
N SER A 49 22.51 16.76 19.22
CA SER A 49 22.88 15.35 19.43
C SER A 49 21.66 14.43 19.50
N LEU A 50 20.45 15.00 19.52
CA LEU A 50 19.21 14.25 19.34
C LEU A 50 19.11 13.92 17.86
N GLN A 51 19.63 12.75 17.48
CA GLN A 51 19.25 12.21 16.18
C GLN A 51 17.73 11.98 16.20
N PRO A 52 16.99 12.43 15.17
CA PRO A 52 15.61 12.03 15.04
C PRO A 52 15.60 10.50 15.00
N ASN A 53 14.82 9.87 15.89
CA ASN A 53 14.58 8.44 15.82
C ASN A 53 13.90 8.14 14.48
N VAL A 54 14.69 7.93 13.44
CA VAL A 54 14.26 7.18 12.27
C VAL A 54 14.00 5.78 12.78
N VAL A 55 12.73 5.48 13.00
CA VAL A 55 12.27 4.14 13.33
C VAL A 55 12.63 3.28 12.12
N GLU A 56 13.80 2.67 12.16
CA GLU A 56 14.14 1.54 11.31
C GLU A 56 13.04 0.53 11.58
N ALA A 57 12.19 0.34 10.57
CA ALA A 57 10.86 -0.27 10.71
C ALA A 57 10.98 -1.63 11.39
N MET A 58 10.77 -1.63 12.72
CA MET A 58 10.65 -2.85 13.50
C MET A 58 9.50 -3.64 12.91
N LYS A 59 9.78 -4.91 12.59
CA LYS A 59 8.79 -5.87 12.09
C LYS A 59 7.50 -5.74 12.91
N PRO A 60 6.34 -5.57 12.25
CA PRO A 60 5.07 -5.28 12.91
C PRO A 60 4.64 -6.33 13.95
N ASP A 61 5.21 -7.54 13.90
CA ASP A 61 4.89 -8.63 14.83
C ASP A 61 5.28 -8.34 16.29
N VAL A 62 6.32 -7.54 16.55
CA VAL A 62 6.80 -7.29 17.93
C VAL A 62 6.02 -6.18 18.63
N LEU A 63 5.56 -5.15 17.89
CA LEU A 63 4.71 -4.09 18.42
C LEU A 63 3.28 -4.58 18.71
N GLN A 64 2.81 -5.58 17.98
CA GLN A 64 1.47 -6.15 18.18
C GLN A 64 1.36 -6.99 19.46
N ALA A 65 2.46 -7.64 19.89
CA ALA A 65 2.51 -8.42 21.11
C ALA A 65 2.57 -7.56 22.39
N ALA A 66 3.14 -6.35 22.32
CA ALA A 66 3.32 -5.47 23.48
C ALA A 66 2.10 -4.60 23.82
N MET A 67 1.21 -4.32 22.85
CA MET A 67 0.10 -3.39 23.03
C MET A 67 -1.27 -4.02 23.33
N GLY A 68 -1.33 -5.32 23.65
CA GLY A 68 -2.51 -5.94 24.28
C GLY A 68 -3.84 -5.64 23.60
N ARG A 69 -3.82 -5.41 22.29
CA ARG A 69 -5.02 -5.10 21.51
C ARG A 69 -5.66 -6.45 21.19
N PRO A 70 -6.95 -6.68 21.49
CA PRO A 70 -7.58 -7.91 21.05
C PRO A 70 -7.42 -7.92 19.53
N ALA A 71 -6.68 -8.92 19.03
CA ALA A 71 -6.68 -9.22 17.61
C ALA A 71 -8.14 -9.45 17.27
N ALA A 72 -8.78 -8.47 16.62
CA ALA A 72 -9.95 -8.75 15.84
C ALA A 72 -9.44 -9.77 14.83
N SER A 73 -9.73 -11.04 15.09
CA SER A 73 -9.31 -12.16 14.27
C SER A 73 -9.66 -11.80 12.84
N ALA A 74 -8.64 -11.49 12.04
CA ALA A 74 -8.82 -11.46 10.60
C ALA A 74 -9.46 -12.81 10.26
N PRO A 75 -10.52 -12.85 9.42
CA PRO A 75 -11.13 -14.11 9.03
C PRO A 75 -10.00 -15.05 8.62
N GLN A 76 -9.83 -16.15 9.36
CA GLN A 76 -8.88 -17.16 8.95
C GLN A 76 -9.31 -17.59 7.54
N PRO A 77 -8.38 -17.64 6.57
CA PRO A 77 -8.74 -18.11 5.24
C PRO A 77 -9.41 -19.48 5.41
N PRO A 78 -10.52 -19.74 4.71
CA PRO A 78 -11.21 -21.01 4.82
C PRO A 78 -10.18 -22.13 4.60
N ALA A 79 -10.20 -23.13 5.48
CA ALA A 79 -9.24 -24.23 5.47
C ALA A 79 -9.19 -24.84 4.06
N GLY A 80 -8.08 -24.60 3.35
CA GLY A 80 -7.85 -25.07 1.98
C GLY A 80 -7.55 -23.99 0.93
N ASN A 81 -7.74 -22.70 1.22
CA ASN A 81 -7.33 -21.62 0.30
C ASN A 81 -6.03 -20.98 0.76
N ALA A 82 -4.97 -21.08 -0.04
CA ALA A 82 -3.75 -20.31 0.16
C ALA A 82 -4.01 -18.89 -0.30
N CYS A 83 -4.03 -17.91 0.60
CA CYS A 83 -4.30 -16.51 0.25
C CYS A 83 -3.13 -15.61 0.68
N PRO A 84 -2.79 -14.57 -0.11
CA PRO A 84 -1.75 -13.62 0.23
C PRO A 84 -2.03 -12.91 1.55
N GLY A 85 -0.96 -12.59 2.27
CA GLY A 85 -1.03 -11.90 3.55
C GLY A 85 -1.41 -10.41 3.41
N ASP A 86 -1.76 -9.77 4.53
CA ASP A 86 -2.11 -8.34 4.57
C ASP A 86 -1.00 -7.44 4.02
N GLY A 87 0.26 -7.79 4.28
CA GLY A 87 1.43 -7.06 3.77
C GLY A 87 1.55 -7.11 2.25
N GLU A 88 1.35 -8.29 1.65
CA GLU A 88 1.38 -8.47 0.20
C GLU A 88 0.24 -7.71 -0.48
N ILE A 89 -0.98 -7.79 0.07
CA ILE A 89 -2.15 -7.06 -0.42
C ILE A 89 -1.90 -5.55 -0.41
N ARG A 90 -1.39 -5.03 0.71
CA ARG A 90 -1.04 -3.60 0.81
C ARG A 90 0.03 -3.22 -0.20
N GLY A 91 1.05 -4.03 -0.39
CA GLY A 91 2.10 -3.80 -1.40
C GLY A 91 1.54 -3.74 -2.83
N MET A 92 0.62 -4.64 -3.18
CA MET A 92 -0.08 -4.61 -4.47
C MET A 92 -0.93 -3.34 -4.61
N GLN A 93 -1.68 -2.94 -3.58
CA GLN A 93 -2.47 -1.71 -3.60
C GLN A 93 -1.61 -0.46 -3.74
N THR A 94 -0.47 -0.38 -3.04
CA THR A 94 0.45 0.75 -3.16
C THR A 94 1.00 0.86 -4.59
N ARG A 95 1.47 -0.24 -5.17
CA ARG A 95 1.96 -0.26 -6.57
C ARG A 95 0.83 0.03 -7.56
N GLY A 96 -0.35 -0.55 -7.34
CA GLY A 96 -1.56 -0.30 -8.11
C GLY A 96 -2.10 1.14 -8.00
N ASN A 97 -1.58 1.96 -7.10
CA ASN A 97 -1.89 3.40 -7.03
C ASN A 97 -0.70 4.28 -7.44
N SER A 98 0.40 3.68 -7.91
CA SER A 98 1.56 4.43 -8.37
C SER A 98 1.26 5.21 -9.64
N THR A 99 1.74 6.45 -9.69
CA THR A 99 1.67 7.31 -10.89
C THR A 99 2.85 7.09 -11.83
N THR A 100 3.90 6.40 -11.38
CA THR A 100 5.11 6.13 -12.18
C THR A 100 5.01 4.83 -12.98
N MET A 101 4.00 4.00 -12.71
CA MET A 101 3.73 2.76 -13.45
C MET A 101 2.82 3.01 -14.65
N GLY A 102 2.99 2.21 -15.71
CA GLY A 102 2.09 2.24 -16.86
C GLY A 102 0.67 1.77 -16.52
N ASP A 103 -0.32 2.22 -17.28
CA ASP A 103 -1.75 1.93 -17.00
C ASP A 103 -2.06 0.43 -16.93
N ALA A 104 -1.54 -0.36 -17.86
CA ALA A 104 -1.75 -1.81 -17.88
C ALA A 104 -1.12 -2.51 -16.67
N GLU A 105 0.02 -2.01 -16.19
CA GLU A 105 0.74 -2.53 -15.03
C GLU A 105 -0.02 -2.21 -13.74
N ARG A 106 -0.51 -0.98 -13.65
CA ARG A 106 -1.33 -0.49 -12.55
C ARG A 106 -2.63 -1.27 -12.43
N LEU A 107 -3.35 -1.45 -13.54
CA LEU A 107 -4.58 -2.25 -13.59
C LEU A 107 -4.33 -3.70 -13.18
N PHE A 108 -3.21 -4.28 -13.61
CA PHE A 108 -2.83 -5.63 -13.19
C PHE A 108 -2.63 -5.72 -11.67
N MET A 109 -1.88 -4.79 -11.05
CA MET A 109 -1.68 -4.78 -9.60
C MET A 109 -2.98 -4.57 -8.82
N GLN A 110 -3.89 -3.73 -9.31
CA GLN A 110 -5.21 -3.54 -8.72
C GLN A 110 -6.06 -4.81 -8.82
N ASP A 111 -6.03 -5.48 -9.96
CA ASP A 111 -6.73 -6.73 -10.18
C ASP A 111 -6.22 -7.84 -9.25
N GLU A 112 -4.90 -7.95 -9.07
CA GLU A 112 -4.29 -8.91 -8.14
C GLU A 112 -4.65 -8.61 -6.68
N ALA A 113 -4.63 -7.34 -6.28
CA ALA A 113 -5.06 -6.95 -4.94
C ALA A 113 -6.53 -7.31 -4.67
N ARG A 114 -7.41 -7.12 -5.67
CA ARG A 114 -8.82 -7.51 -5.57
C ARG A 114 -8.96 -9.04 -5.46
N ARG A 115 -8.26 -9.80 -6.29
CA ARG A 115 -8.30 -11.28 -6.26
C ARG A 115 -7.80 -11.83 -4.92
N ALA A 116 -6.76 -11.23 -4.34
CA ALA A 116 -6.26 -11.60 -3.03
C ALA A 116 -7.29 -11.32 -1.91
N LEU A 117 -8.02 -10.21 -1.99
CA LEU A 117 -9.14 -9.93 -1.08
C LEU A 117 -10.29 -10.91 -1.26
N GLN A 118 -10.62 -11.29 -2.51
CA GLN A 118 -11.64 -12.29 -2.83
C GLN A 118 -11.26 -13.67 -2.29
N CYS A 119 -10.00 -14.08 -2.44
CA CYS A 119 -9.47 -15.30 -1.84
C CYS A 119 -9.72 -15.36 -0.33
N ARG A 120 -9.43 -14.25 0.38
CA ARG A 120 -9.66 -14.14 1.83
C ARG A 120 -11.14 -14.15 2.21
N ALA A 121 -12.00 -13.66 1.33
CA ALA A 121 -13.44 -13.77 1.48
C ALA A 121 -13.97 -15.18 1.16
N GLY A 122 -13.09 -16.13 0.83
CA GLY A 122 -13.44 -17.52 0.50
C GLY A 122 -13.91 -17.72 -0.94
N GLN A 123 -13.61 -16.78 -1.84
CA GLN A 123 -13.91 -16.88 -3.26
C GLN A 123 -12.72 -17.47 -4.02
N GLY A 124 -13.01 -18.29 -5.03
CA GLY A 124 -12.00 -19.02 -5.79
C GLY A 124 -11.31 -20.12 -4.98
N ARG A 125 -10.56 -20.96 -5.70
CA ARG A 125 -9.74 -22.03 -5.13
C ARG A 125 -8.30 -21.84 -5.58
N TYR A 126 -7.53 -21.15 -4.75
CA TYR A 126 -6.14 -20.81 -4.99
C TYR A 126 -5.23 -21.66 -4.12
N THR A 127 -4.20 -22.20 -4.74
CA THR A 127 -3.09 -22.89 -4.08
C THR A 127 -1.89 -21.95 -3.92
N ASP A 128 -0.89 -22.36 -3.13
CA ASP A 128 0.36 -21.58 -3.00
C ASP A 128 1.06 -21.42 -4.35
N ALA A 129 1.04 -22.47 -5.18
CA ALA A 129 1.63 -22.47 -6.51
C ALA A 129 0.92 -21.49 -7.47
N ASP A 130 -0.38 -21.32 -7.34
CA ASP A 130 -1.14 -20.33 -8.10
C ASP A 130 -0.68 -18.91 -7.76
N TRP A 131 -0.46 -18.63 -6.47
CA TRP A 131 0.08 -17.34 -6.04
C TRP A 131 1.55 -17.14 -6.39
N ASP A 132 2.34 -18.21 -6.57
CA ASP A 132 3.69 -18.08 -7.14
C ASP A 132 3.65 -17.56 -8.56
N VAL A 133 2.71 -18.03 -9.40
CA VAL A 133 2.51 -17.49 -10.76
C VAL A 133 2.13 -16.01 -10.72
N SER A 134 1.27 -15.62 -9.77
CA SER A 134 0.95 -14.20 -9.54
C SER A 134 2.18 -13.39 -9.12
N ARG A 135 2.98 -13.88 -8.16
CA ARG A 135 4.21 -13.21 -7.70
C ARG A 135 5.24 -13.06 -8.82
N GLU A 136 5.42 -14.09 -9.64
CA GLU A 136 6.28 -14.04 -10.83
C GLU A 136 5.77 -12.97 -11.80
N ALA A 137 4.47 -12.93 -12.07
CA ALA A 137 3.88 -11.93 -12.96
C ALA A 137 4.02 -10.50 -12.40
N GLN A 138 3.89 -10.33 -11.09
CA GLN A 138 4.15 -9.05 -10.42
C GLN A 138 5.62 -8.62 -10.54
N ALA A 139 6.57 -9.55 -10.34
CA ALA A 139 7.99 -9.27 -10.51
C ALA A 139 8.36 -8.96 -11.97
N ALA A 140 7.70 -9.61 -12.93
CA ALA A 140 7.91 -9.36 -14.35
C ALA A 140 7.51 -7.93 -14.75
N GLN A 141 6.65 -7.26 -13.98
CA GLN A 141 6.17 -5.93 -14.33
C GLN A 141 7.25 -4.84 -14.37
N THR A 142 8.38 -5.04 -13.69
CA THR A 142 9.52 -4.11 -13.74
C THR A 142 10.52 -4.43 -14.83
N GLN A 143 10.28 -5.47 -15.63
CA GLN A 143 11.20 -5.85 -16.72
C GLN A 143 11.08 -4.92 -17.92
N LEU A 144 12.19 -4.72 -18.62
CA LEU A 144 12.28 -3.82 -19.78
C LEU A 144 11.43 -4.29 -20.97
N SER A 145 11.28 -5.60 -21.17
CA SER A 145 10.57 -6.14 -22.34
C SER A 145 9.05 -6.17 -22.14
N ASP A 146 8.33 -5.40 -22.94
CA ASP A 146 6.86 -5.37 -22.96
C ASP A 146 6.25 -6.76 -23.20
N ARG A 147 6.89 -7.55 -24.07
CA ARG A 147 6.46 -8.92 -24.36
C ARG A 147 6.50 -9.78 -23.11
N VAL A 148 7.58 -9.71 -22.32
CA VAL A 148 7.70 -10.51 -21.08
C VAL A 148 6.66 -10.06 -20.05
N ARG A 149 6.45 -8.74 -19.90
CA ARG A 149 5.40 -8.21 -19.01
C ARG A 149 4.02 -8.73 -19.41
N GLN A 150 3.74 -8.74 -20.71
CA GLN A 150 2.44 -9.14 -21.24
C GLN A 150 2.22 -10.66 -21.15
N ASP A 151 3.21 -11.49 -21.49
CA ASP A 151 3.13 -12.94 -21.34
C ASP A 151 2.92 -13.34 -19.88
N ALA A 152 3.62 -12.69 -18.94
CA ALA A 152 3.46 -12.98 -17.52
C ALA A 152 2.05 -12.63 -17.01
N ARG A 153 1.48 -11.50 -17.45
CA ARG A 153 0.07 -11.15 -17.15
C ARG A 153 -0.90 -12.18 -17.71
N GLN A 154 -0.69 -12.65 -18.94
CA GLN A 154 -1.56 -13.66 -19.56
C GLN A 154 -1.50 -15.00 -18.82
N ARG A 155 -0.30 -15.44 -18.38
CA ARG A 155 -0.15 -16.64 -17.56
C ARG A 155 -0.93 -16.53 -16.25
N ALA A 156 -0.77 -15.41 -15.53
CA ALA A 156 -1.52 -15.15 -14.30
C ALA A 156 -3.03 -15.12 -14.56
N GLU A 157 -3.51 -14.42 -15.59
CA GLU A 157 -4.95 -14.41 -15.94
C GLU A 157 -5.50 -15.79 -16.26
N ALA A 158 -4.75 -16.63 -16.97
CA ALA A 158 -5.17 -17.98 -17.31
C ALA A 158 -5.32 -18.85 -16.05
N MET A 159 -4.35 -18.75 -15.12
CA MET A 159 -4.43 -19.40 -13.82
C MET A 159 -5.66 -18.90 -13.02
N HIS A 160 -5.84 -17.58 -12.91
CA HIS A 160 -6.95 -17.00 -12.15
C HIS A 160 -8.32 -17.37 -12.74
N SER A 161 -8.41 -17.51 -14.07
CA SER A 161 -9.63 -18.01 -14.74
C SER A 161 -9.93 -19.47 -14.39
N ALA A 162 -8.91 -20.29 -14.17
CA ALA A 162 -9.07 -21.69 -13.79
C ALA A 162 -9.41 -21.84 -12.30
N ALA A 163 -8.86 -20.97 -11.45
CA ALA A 163 -9.08 -20.98 -10.00
C ALA A 163 -10.45 -20.42 -9.57
N ASP A 164 -11.01 -19.47 -10.34
CA ASP A 164 -12.32 -18.87 -10.07
C ASP A 164 -13.13 -18.67 -11.38
N PRO A 165 -14.23 -19.42 -11.59
CA PRO A 165 -15.07 -19.27 -12.78
C PRO A 165 -15.66 -17.86 -12.94
N ALA A 166 -16.02 -17.18 -11.86
CA ALA A 166 -16.56 -15.82 -11.92
C ALA A 166 -15.49 -14.83 -12.38
N GLU A 167 -14.24 -15.06 -11.99
CA GLU A 167 -13.08 -14.32 -12.46
C GLU A 167 -12.81 -14.59 -13.94
N GLY A 168 -12.87 -15.85 -14.37
CA GLY A 168 -12.77 -16.26 -15.77
C GLY A 168 -13.78 -15.55 -16.66
N ASP A 169 -15.04 -15.49 -16.23
CA ASP A 169 -16.10 -14.75 -16.94
C ASP A 169 -15.79 -13.25 -17.07
N ARG A 170 -15.24 -12.63 -16.03
CA ARG A 170 -14.87 -11.21 -16.08
C ARG A 170 -13.73 -10.97 -17.06
N ILE A 171 -12.70 -11.82 -17.03
CA ILE A 171 -11.55 -11.73 -17.94
C ILE A 171 -12.03 -11.92 -19.39
N ALA A 172 -12.89 -12.90 -19.65
CA ALA A 172 -13.47 -13.14 -20.97
C ALA A 172 -14.27 -11.93 -21.47
N ARG A 173 -15.15 -11.37 -20.64
CA ARG A 173 -15.91 -10.14 -20.98
C ARG A 173 -14.98 -8.97 -21.29
N ARG A 174 -13.91 -8.79 -20.52
CA ARG A 174 -12.90 -7.75 -20.77
C ARG A 174 -12.22 -7.94 -22.13
N ARG A 175 -11.75 -9.15 -22.44
CA ARG A 175 -11.10 -9.45 -23.73
C ARG A 175 -12.02 -9.18 -24.91
N ILE A 176 -13.28 -9.60 -24.84
CA ILE A 176 -14.28 -9.33 -25.88
C ILE A 176 -14.51 -7.83 -26.06
N ALA A 177 -14.58 -7.06 -24.96
CA ALA A 177 -14.74 -5.60 -25.03
C ALA A 177 -13.53 -4.92 -25.68
N GLU A 178 -12.31 -5.32 -25.31
CA GLU A 178 -11.08 -4.83 -25.91
C GLU A 178 -10.98 -5.15 -27.40
N GLU A 179 -11.32 -6.39 -27.78
CA GLU A 179 -11.33 -6.82 -29.18
C GLU A 179 -12.35 -6.00 -29.99
N ARG A 180 -13.56 -5.80 -29.47
CA ARG A 180 -14.59 -4.96 -30.11
C ARG A 180 -14.11 -3.52 -30.29
N MET A 181 -13.40 -2.95 -29.31
CA MET A 181 -12.83 -1.61 -29.44
C MET A 181 -11.75 -1.56 -30.53
N ARG A 182 -10.86 -2.56 -30.60
CA ARG A 182 -9.84 -2.66 -31.65
C ARG A 182 -10.46 -2.80 -33.04
N GLN A 183 -11.46 -3.67 -33.19
CA GLN A 183 -12.20 -3.84 -34.44
C GLN A 183 -12.86 -2.54 -34.90
N ARG A 184 -13.48 -1.79 -33.97
CA ARG A 184 -14.05 -0.46 -34.27
C ARG A 184 -12.98 0.54 -34.69
N ALA A 185 -11.83 0.57 -34.00
CA ALA A 185 -10.72 1.43 -34.34
C ALA A 185 -10.15 1.12 -35.74
N HIS A 186 -10.01 -0.16 -36.10
CA HIS A 186 -9.58 -0.58 -37.44
C HIS A 186 -10.61 -0.24 -38.52
N ARG A 187 -11.91 -0.44 -38.25
CA ARG A 187 -12.98 -0.10 -39.21
C ARG A 187 -13.10 1.41 -39.44
N GLY A 188 -12.89 2.23 -38.42
CA GLY A 188 -12.87 3.69 -38.55
C GLY A 188 -11.65 4.24 -39.30
N GLN A 189 -10.59 3.45 -39.47
CA GLN A 189 -9.38 3.82 -40.21
C GLN A 189 -9.41 3.39 -41.69
N ASN A 190 -10.44 2.69 -42.15
CA ASN A 190 -10.65 2.36 -43.56
C ASN A 190 -11.63 3.36 -44.20
N PRO A 191 -11.18 4.43 -44.87
CA PRO A 191 -12.05 5.43 -45.51
C PRO A 191 -12.75 4.92 -46.80
N ALA A 192 -12.54 3.68 -47.21
CA ALA A 192 -12.96 3.15 -48.52
C ALA A 192 -14.44 2.68 -48.57
N SER A 193 -15.34 3.28 -47.81
CA SER A 193 -16.77 2.95 -47.87
C SER A 193 -17.64 4.21 -47.92
N THR A 194 -17.31 5.11 -48.84
CA THR A 194 -18.30 6.04 -49.39
C THR A 194 -19.12 5.27 -50.43
N PRO A 195 -20.44 5.08 -50.24
CA PRO A 195 -21.30 4.61 -51.32
C PRO A 195 -21.35 5.73 -52.37
N LEU A 196 -20.91 5.43 -53.59
CA LEU A 196 -21.10 6.32 -54.74
C LEU A 196 -22.60 6.37 -55.08
N PRO A 197 -23.16 7.56 -55.34
CA PRO A 197 -24.55 7.74 -55.76
C PRO A 197 -24.83 7.21 -57.17
#